data_AF-A0A955D4L0-F1
#
_entry.id   AF-A0A955D4L0-F1
#
_cell.length_a   1.000
_cell.length_b   1.000
_cell.length_c   1.000
_cell.angle_alpha   90.00
_cell.angle_beta   90.00
_cell.angle_gamma   90.00
#
_symmetry.space_group_name_H-M   'P 1'
#
loop_
_entity.id
_entity.type
_entity.pdbx_description
1 polymer ?
#
loop_
_entity_poly.entity_id
_entity_poly.type
_entity_poly.pdbx_seq_one_letter_code
_entity_poly.pdbx_strand_id
1 'polypeptide(L)'
;EGKVAVIEPEPPYDKSDARAINNLGTVAGTMSSNTVILRDGFTMNVNDGKVVVHPAPAFASRWWPRDINDLGIISGDLDLVETNWKRACVTDGTTFFELAPFTPASASYLRDALAIRNDGVMVANCNSKCATVLAPAAAKQGDVDCDGLVGAGDLAMVVGAWGSPDPGADLDGNGIVNGADLGIVLGNWTQP
;
A
#
# COMPACT_ATOMS: atom_id res chain seq x y z
N GLU A 1 -20.48 -27.91 -12.38
CA GLU A 1 -19.64 -27.48 -13.51
C GLU A 1 -18.96 -26.17 -13.12
N GLY A 2 -17.66 -26.01 -13.38
CA GLY A 2 -16.94 -24.76 -13.09
C GLY A 2 -17.13 -23.77 -14.25
N LYS A 3 -17.43 -22.51 -13.95
CA LYS A 3 -17.47 -21.43 -14.96
C LYS A 3 -16.06 -20.83 -15.08
N VAL A 4 -15.53 -20.76 -16.30
CA VAL A 4 -14.25 -20.09 -16.59
C VAL A 4 -14.56 -18.65 -17.01
N ALA A 5 -13.91 -17.68 -16.38
CA ALA A 5 -13.93 -16.28 -16.79
C ALA A 5 -12.57 -15.94 -17.40
N VAL A 6 -12.57 -15.31 -18.58
CA VAL A 6 -11.35 -14.83 -19.24
C VAL A 6 -11.25 -13.32 -19.00
N ILE A 7 -10.08 -12.87 -18.58
CA ILE A 7 -9.76 -11.44 -18.43
C ILE A 7 -9.02 -11.04 -19.69
N GLU A 8 -9.73 -10.43 -20.63
CA GLU A 8 -9.15 -9.99 -21.90
C GLU A 8 -8.32 -8.71 -21.69
N PRO A 9 -7.15 -8.58 -22.32
CA PRO A 9 -6.43 -7.30 -22.33
C PRO A 9 -7.20 -6.28 -23.19
N GLU A 10 -7.33 -5.06 -22.67
CA GLU A 10 -7.87 -3.93 -23.43
C GLU A 10 -6.75 -3.16 -24.15
N PRO A 11 -6.95 -2.62 -25.36
CA PRO A 11 -5.95 -1.76 -25.98
C PRO A 11 -5.54 -0.59 -25.04
N PRO A 12 -4.25 -0.25 -24.94
CA PRO A 12 -3.14 -0.66 -25.81
C PRO A 12 -2.43 -1.96 -25.39
N TYR A 13 -2.95 -2.70 -24.40
CA TYR A 13 -2.36 -3.95 -23.92
C TYR A 13 -2.66 -5.10 -24.89
N ASP A 14 -1.73 -6.05 -24.99
CA ASP A 14 -1.87 -7.27 -25.79
C ASP A 14 -1.81 -8.54 -24.93
N LYS A 15 -1.61 -8.39 -23.61
CA LYS A 15 -1.52 -9.50 -22.66
C LYS A 15 -2.02 -9.12 -21.27
N SER A 16 -2.79 -10.02 -20.65
CA SER A 16 -3.18 -9.99 -19.24
C SER A 16 -2.51 -11.16 -18.46
N ASP A 17 -1.98 -10.88 -17.27
CA ASP A 17 -1.42 -11.89 -16.36
C ASP A 17 -2.03 -11.71 -14.96
N ALA A 18 -2.94 -12.61 -14.54
CA ALA A 18 -3.42 -12.63 -13.15
C ALA A 18 -2.31 -13.04 -12.18
N ARG A 19 -2.30 -12.46 -10.96
CA ARG A 19 -1.26 -12.68 -9.95
C ARG A 19 -1.80 -13.20 -8.63
N ALA A 20 -2.85 -12.56 -8.13
CA ALA A 20 -3.45 -12.88 -6.85
C ALA A 20 -4.96 -12.61 -6.86
N ILE A 21 -5.66 -13.16 -5.87
CA ILE A 21 -7.08 -12.91 -5.62
C ILE A 21 -7.29 -12.85 -4.11
N ASN A 22 -8.03 -11.86 -3.65
CA ASN A 22 -8.39 -11.73 -2.22
C ASN A 22 -9.68 -12.50 -1.89
N ASN A 23 -10.05 -12.56 -0.60
CA ASN A 23 -11.24 -13.31 -0.15
C ASN A 23 -12.55 -12.65 -0.59
N LEU A 24 -12.52 -11.39 -1.02
CA LEU A 24 -13.67 -10.68 -1.59
C LEU A 24 -13.86 -10.95 -3.08
N GLY A 25 -12.97 -11.73 -3.70
CA GLY A 25 -13.03 -12.07 -5.12
C GLY A 25 -12.49 -10.97 -6.03
N THR A 26 -11.67 -10.06 -5.52
CA THR A 26 -10.93 -9.10 -6.35
C THR A 26 -9.62 -9.72 -6.79
N VAL A 27 -9.47 -9.93 -8.09
CA VAL A 27 -8.23 -10.38 -8.74
C VAL A 27 -7.33 -9.17 -8.97
N ALA A 28 -6.05 -9.28 -8.64
CA ALA A 28 -5.01 -8.33 -9.04
C ALA A 28 -4.06 -8.99 -10.04
N GLY A 29 -3.60 -8.22 -11.02
CA GLY A 29 -2.71 -8.72 -12.05
C GLY A 29 -2.08 -7.62 -12.89
N THR A 30 -1.43 -8.01 -13.98
CA THR A 30 -0.72 -7.11 -14.88
C THR A 30 -1.38 -7.08 -16.25
N MET A 31 -1.58 -5.88 -16.80
CA MET A 31 -1.79 -5.67 -18.23
C MET A 31 -0.46 -5.24 -18.86
N SER A 32 -0.09 -5.82 -20.00
CA SER A 32 1.18 -5.50 -20.65
C SER A 32 1.08 -5.49 -22.17
N SER A 33 1.98 -4.73 -22.80
CA SER A 33 2.23 -4.81 -24.23
C SER A 33 3.72 -4.79 -24.51
N ASN A 34 4.18 -5.75 -25.32
CA ASN A 34 5.54 -5.72 -25.86
C ASN A 34 5.66 -4.79 -27.08
N THR A 35 4.54 -4.39 -27.68
CA THR A 35 4.50 -3.51 -28.85
C THR A 35 4.75 -2.06 -28.46
N VAL A 36 4.01 -1.56 -27.47
CA VAL A 36 4.18 -0.19 -26.93
C VAL A 36 5.06 -0.16 -25.67
N ILE A 37 5.59 -1.31 -25.24
CA ILE A 37 6.51 -1.46 -24.11
C ILE A 37 5.88 -0.87 -22.82
N LEU A 38 4.67 -1.30 -22.51
CA LEU A 38 3.88 -0.81 -21.38
C LEU A 38 3.58 -1.96 -20.41
N ARG A 39 3.51 -1.64 -19.13
CA ARG A 39 3.11 -2.60 -18.10
C ARG A 39 2.48 -1.91 -16.90
N ASP A 40 1.20 -2.17 -16.73
CA ASP A 40 0.35 -1.56 -15.72
C ASP A 40 -0.39 -2.62 -14.90
N GLY A 41 -0.85 -2.25 -13.72
CA GLY A 41 -1.66 -3.13 -12.89
C GLY A 41 -3.10 -3.18 -13.36
N PHE A 42 -3.83 -4.20 -12.95
CA PHE A 42 -5.28 -4.19 -13.03
C PHE A 42 -5.88 -4.85 -11.80
N THR A 43 -7.13 -4.49 -11.50
CA THR A 43 -8.01 -5.26 -10.64
C THR A 43 -9.26 -5.68 -11.39
N MET A 44 -9.81 -6.85 -11.05
CA MET A 44 -11.09 -7.33 -11.58
C MET A 44 -11.91 -8.00 -10.49
N ASN A 45 -13.16 -7.58 -10.28
CA ASN A 45 -14.06 -8.25 -9.35
C ASN A 45 -14.78 -9.42 -10.05
N VAL A 46 -14.66 -10.63 -9.50
CA VAL A 46 -15.22 -11.84 -10.12
C VAL A 46 -16.75 -11.86 -10.18
N ASN A 47 -17.43 -11.03 -9.38
CA ASN A 47 -18.89 -11.00 -9.34
C ASN A 47 -19.49 -10.16 -10.47
N ASP A 48 -18.87 -9.02 -10.79
CA ASP A 48 -19.38 -8.10 -11.82
C ASP A 48 -18.58 -8.14 -13.14
N GLY A 49 -17.40 -8.76 -13.14
CA GLY A 49 -16.56 -8.84 -14.33
C GLY A 49 -15.77 -7.57 -14.65
N LYS A 50 -15.89 -6.52 -13.82
CA LYS A 50 -15.37 -5.19 -14.13
C LYS A 50 -13.86 -5.14 -13.95
N VAL A 51 -13.14 -4.90 -15.05
CA VAL A 51 -11.70 -4.65 -15.05
C VAL A 51 -11.45 -3.16 -14.83
N VAL A 52 -10.49 -2.85 -13.96
CA VAL A 52 -9.96 -1.50 -13.76
C VAL A 52 -8.46 -1.58 -13.94
N VAL A 53 -7.94 -0.84 -14.92
CA VAL A 53 -6.50 -0.70 -15.14
C VAL A 53 -5.97 0.42 -14.26
N HIS A 54 -4.85 0.15 -13.63
CA HIS A 54 -4.16 1.04 -12.72
C HIS A 54 -2.77 1.32 -13.31
N PRO A 55 -2.55 2.51 -13.91
CA PRO A 55 -1.26 2.84 -14.51
C PRO A 55 -0.13 2.95 -13.48
N ALA A 56 1.11 2.67 -13.91
CA ALA A 56 2.29 2.99 -13.10
C ALA A 56 2.33 4.50 -12.77
N PRO A 57 2.79 4.89 -11.57
CA PRO A 57 2.91 6.30 -11.20
C PRO A 57 3.97 7.00 -12.06
N ALA A 58 3.90 8.33 -12.17
CA ALA A 58 4.75 9.10 -13.11
C ALA A 58 6.27 8.92 -12.94
N PHE A 59 6.73 8.54 -11.75
CA PHE A 59 8.15 8.27 -11.45
C PHE A 59 8.59 6.84 -11.80
N ALA A 60 7.66 5.98 -12.20
CA ALA A 60 7.88 4.59 -12.59
C ALA A 60 7.46 4.36 -14.05
N SER A 61 8.25 3.57 -14.76
CA SER A 61 8.00 3.21 -16.15
C SER A 61 7.07 1.99 -16.29
N ARG A 62 7.02 1.14 -15.27
CA ARG A 62 6.28 -0.14 -15.26
C ARG A 62 5.92 -0.53 -13.85
N TRP A 63 4.86 -1.32 -13.72
CA TRP A 63 4.41 -1.89 -12.46
C TRP A 63 4.07 -3.38 -12.55
N TRP A 64 4.48 -4.15 -11.54
CA TRP A 64 4.12 -5.54 -11.33
C TRP A 64 3.38 -5.73 -10.00
N PRO A 65 2.05 -5.83 -10.01
CA PRO A 65 1.31 -6.41 -8.89
C PRO A 65 1.84 -7.79 -8.52
N ARG A 66 1.84 -8.08 -7.22
CA ARG A 66 2.25 -9.37 -6.66
C ARG A 66 1.13 -10.02 -5.88
N ASP A 67 0.51 -9.26 -4.99
CA ASP A 67 -0.55 -9.74 -4.10
C ASP A 67 -1.58 -8.64 -3.80
N ILE A 68 -2.74 -9.01 -3.28
CA ILE A 68 -3.82 -8.10 -2.88
C ILE A 68 -4.51 -8.59 -1.61
N ASN A 69 -4.69 -7.71 -0.63
CA ASN A 69 -5.43 -8.04 0.60
C ASN A 69 -6.92 -7.70 0.50
N ASP A 70 -7.71 -8.06 1.52
CA ASP A 70 -9.17 -7.82 1.53
C ASP A 70 -9.55 -6.35 1.70
N LEU A 71 -8.59 -5.48 2.04
CA LEU A 71 -8.76 -4.02 2.06
C LEU A 71 -8.55 -3.40 0.68
N GLY A 72 -8.19 -4.20 -0.34
CA GLY A 72 -7.91 -3.71 -1.69
C GLY A 72 -6.51 -3.14 -1.87
N ILE A 73 -5.63 -3.26 -0.87
CA ILE A 73 -4.24 -2.85 -0.99
C ILE A 73 -3.47 -3.90 -1.77
N ILE A 74 -2.79 -3.44 -2.81
CA ILE A 74 -2.00 -4.25 -3.75
C ILE A 74 -0.53 -4.04 -3.44
N SER A 75 0.20 -5.13 -3.17
CA SER A 75 1.65 -5.10 -3.11
C SER A 75 2.24 -5.29 -4.51
N GLY A 76 3.38 -4.67 -4.79
CA GLY A 76 3.99 -4.79 -6.09
C GLY A 76 5.41 -4.26 -6.20
N ASP A 77 5.90 -4.25 -7.44
CA ASP A 77 7.19 -3.70 -7.81
C ASP A 77 7.06 -2.66 -8.90
N LEU A 78 7.80 -1.57 -8.77
CA LEU A 78 7.93 -0.50 -9.76
C LEU A 78 9.30 -0.55 -10.41
N ASP A 79 9.38 -0.42 -11.74
CA ASP A 79 10.64 -0.09 -12.43
C ASP A 79 10.76 1.43 -12.50
N LEU A 80 11.71 2.02 -11.77
CA LEU A 80 11.91 3.46 -11.75
C LEU A 80 12.45 4.00 -13.07
N VAL A 81 11.91 5.15 -13.50
CA VAL A 81 12.38 5.84 -14.71
C VAL A 81 13.84 6.30 -14.57
N GLU A 82 14.20 6.83 -13.40
CA GLU A 82 15.50 7.49 -13.19
C GLU A 82 16.68 6.51 -13.12
N THR A 83 16.45 5.32 -12.57
CA THR A 83 17.53 4.38 -12.23
C THR A 83 17.43 3.05 -12.96
N ASN A 84 16.28 2.73 -13.58
CA ASN A 84 15.92 1.40 -14.06
C ASN A 84 16.00 0.31 -12.98
N TRP A 85 15.93 0.68 -11.70
CA TRP A 85 15.91 -0.27 -10.59
C TRP A 85 14.49 -0.58 -10.17
N LYS A 86 14.33 -1.78 -9.60
CA LYS A 86 13.06 -2.23 -9.02
C LYS A 86 12.91 -1.73 -7.59
N ARG A 87 11.75 -1.16 -7.26
CA ARG A 87 11.38 -0.84 -5.89
C ARG A 87 10.07 -1.50 -5.50
N ALA A 88 10.08 -2.09 -4.31
CA ALA A 88 8.88 -2.59 -3.65
C ALA A 88 7.91 -1.43 -3.34
N CYS A 89 6.62 -1.62 -3.61
CA CYS A 89 5.57 -0.63 -3.34
C CYS A 89 4.29 -1.29 -2.81
N VAL A 90 3.42 -0.45 -2.25
CA VAL A 90 1.99 -0.74 -2.04
C VAL A 90 1.12 0.34 -2.68
N THR A 91 -0.10 -0.02 -3.05
CA THR A 91 -1.07 0.93 -3.58
C THR A 91 -2.51 0.50 -3.30
N ASP A 92 -3.41 1.45 -3.18
CA ASP A 92 -4.87 1.24 -3.20
C ASP A 92 -5.47 1.26 -4.63
N GLY A 93 -4.60 1.32 -5.65
CA GLY A 93 -4.96 1.51 -7.06
C GLY A 93 -4.92 2.96 -7.53
N THR A 94 -4.82 3.93 -6.61
CA THR A 94 -4.77 5.37 -6.92
C THR A 94 -3.46 6.01 -6.46
N THR A 95 -3.00 5.66 -5.26
CA THR A 95 -1.83 6.24 -4.62
C THR A 95 -0.78 5.17 -4.44
N PHE A 96 0.45 5.45 -4.86
CA PHE A 96 1.58 4.54 -4.69
C PHE A 96 2.46 5.00 -3.54
N PHE A 97 2.78 4.06 -2.66
CA PHE A 97 3.74 4.26 -1.59
C PHE A 97 4.95 3.36 -1.82
N GLU A 98 6.13 3.97 -1.95
CA GLU A 98 7.39 3.23 -2.06
C GLU A 98 7.84 2.72 -0.69
N LEU A 99 8.24 1.46 -0.59
CA LEU A 99 8.73 0.87 0.66
C LEU A 99 10.22 1.18 0.93
N ALA A 100 10.87 1.99 0.08
CA ALA A 100 12.26 2.36 0.23
C ALA A 100 12.63 2.92 1.64
N PRO A 101 11.79 3.76 2.29
CA PRO A 101 12.06 4.24 3.65
C PRO A 101 12.16 3.13 4.70
N PHE A 102 11.58 1.96 4.45
CA PHE A 102 11.60 0.80 5.36
C PHE A 102 12.72 -0.20 5.06
N THR A 103 13.69 0.18 4.23
CA THR A 103 14.84 -0.67 3.91
C THR A 103 15.69 -0.86 5.18
N PRO A 104 15.97 -2.12 5.60
CA PRO A 104 16.82 -2.34 6.76
C PRO A 104 18.25 -1.89 6.47
N ALA A 105 18.98 -1.44 7.50
CA ALA A 105 20.36 -0.97 7.37
C ALA A 105 21.32 -2.00 6.74
N SER A 106 20.98 -3.29 6.77
CA SER A 106 21.73 -4.37 6.13
C SER A 106 21.49 -4.50 4.61
N ALA A 107 20.61 -3.69 4.02
CA ALA A 107 20.19 -3.77 2.63
C ALA A 107 20.32 -2.43 1.91
N SER A 108 20.49 -2.48 0.58
CA SER A 108 20.51 -1.28 -0.24
C SER A 108 19.11 -0.73 -0.54
N TYR A 109 18.15 -1.62 -0.82
CA TYR A 109 16.73 -1.31 -1.01
C TYR A 109 15.89 -2.58 -0.99
N LEU A 110 14.59 -2.41 -0.71
CA LEU A 110 13.58 -3.46 -0.83
C LEU A 110 13.14 -3.66 -2.29
N ARG A 111 13.01 -4.94 -2.67
CA ARG A 111 12.63 -5.42 -3.98
C ARG A 111 11.65 -6.59 -3.83
N ASP A 112 10.72 -6.77 -4.75
CA ASP A 112 9.74 -7.86 -4.71
C ASP A 112 8.86 -7.79 -3.44
N ALA A 113 7.87 -6.90 -3.41
CA ALA A 113 6.83 -6.89 -2.37
C ALA A 113 5.88 -8.08 -2.57
N LEU A 114 6.28 -9.27 -2.12
CA LEU A 114 5.74 -10.56 -2.55
C LEU A 114 4.30 -10.84 -2.09
N ALA A 115 3.97 -10.50 -0.85
CA ALA A 115 2.65 -10.76 -0.28
C ALA A 115 2.28 -9.75 0.79
N ILE A 116 0.98 -9.54 0.98
CA ILE A 116 0.41 -8.62 1.97
C ILE A 116 -0.80 -9.25 2.66
N ARG A 117 -0.86 -9.12 3.99
CA ARG A 117 -2.00 -9.54 4.81
C ARG A 117 -2.98 -8.39 5.04
N ASN A 118 -4.17 -8.73 5.53
CA ASN A 118 -5.20 -7.76 5.94
C ASN A 118 -4.77 -6.88 7.12
N ASP A 119 -3.87 -7.37 7.97
CA ASP A 119 -3.28 -6.61 9.08
C ASP A 119 -2.06 -5.79 8.65
N GLY A 120 -1.83 -5.61 7.35
CA GLY A 120 -0.75 -4.80 6.79
C GLY A 120 0.64 -5.45 6.86
N VAL A 121 0.78 -6.64 7.45
CA VAL A 121 2.06 -7.36 7.44
C VAL A 121 2.39 -7.81 6.02
N MET A 122 3.62 -7.54 5.59
CA MET A 122 4.12 -7.87 4.26
C MET A 122 5.40 -8.69 4.34
N VAL A 123 5.62 -9.49 3.30
CA VAL A 123 6.93 -10.09 3.02
C VAL A 123 7.50 -9.49 1.75
N ALA A 124 8.77 -9.09 1.81
CA ALA A 124 9.50 -8.56 0.67
C ALA A 124 10.92 -9.11 0.64
N ASN A 125 11.56 -9.07 -0.52
CA ASN A 125 12.99 -9.34 -0.64
C ASN A 125 13.79 -8.04 -0.58
N CYS A 126 15.10 -8.17 -0.36
CA CYS A 126 16.05 -7.13 -0.65
C CYS A 126 16.64 -7.35 -2.04
N ASN A 127 17.23 -6.32 -2.64
CA ASN A 127 18.09 -6.55 -3.81
C ASN A 127 19.37 -7.34 -3.46
N SER A 128 19.78 -7.33 -2.19
CA SER A 128 20.88 -8.12 -1.64
C SER A 128 20.37 -9.40 -0.96
N LYS A 129 21.21 -10.07 -0.13
CA LYS A 129 20.92 -11.38 0.48
C LYS A 129 20.02 -11.29 1.72
N CYS A 130 18.90 -10.58 1.66
CA CYS A 130 17.90 -10.61 2.74
C CYS A 130 16.46 -10.78 2.24
N ALA A 131 15.67 -11.42 3.10
CA ALA A 131 14.22 -11.34 3.09
C ALA A 131 13.81 -10.47 4.28
N THR A 132 12.70 -9.78 4.15
CA THR A 132 12.17 -8.84 5.14
C THR A 132 10.71 -9.13 5.40
N VAL A 133 10.34 -9.03 6.67
CA VAL A 133 8.95 -8.94 7.11
C VAL A 133 8.74 -7.49 7.51
N LEU A 134 7.85 -6.79 6.81
CA LEU A 134 7.41 -5.46 7.20
C LEU A 134 6.11 -5.64 7.99
N ALA A 135 6.10 -5.20 9.23
CA ALA A 135 4.89 -5.12 10.01
C ALA A 135 4.54 -3.64 10.19
N PRO A 136 3.25 -3.25 10.15
CA PRO A 136 2.87 -1.94 10.62
C PRO A 136 3.42 -1.71 12.02
N ALA A 137 3.86 -0.49 12.31
CA ALA A 137 4.18 -0.11 13.67
C ALA A 137 2.97 -0.47 14.55
N ALA A 138 3.22 -1.06 15.72
CA ALA A 138 2.14 -1.29 16.67
C ALA A 138 1.50 0.08 16.94
N ALA A 139 0.19 0.20 16.69
CA ALA A 139 -0.53 1.44 16.95
C ALA A 139 -0.31 1.82 18.42
N LYS A 140 0.49 2.86 18.65
CA LYS A 140 0.64 3.45 19.97
C LYS A 140 -0.48 4.46 20.08
N GLN A 141 -1.36 4.25 21.05
CA GLN A 141 -2.47 5.17 21.24
C GLN A 141 -1.91 6.57 21.52
N GLY A 142 -2.25 7.56 20.69
CA GLY A 142 -1.71 8.91 20.77
C GLY A 142 -0.48 9.20 19.89
N ASP A 143 0.09 8.21 19.20
CA ASP A 143 1.16 8.37 18.19
C ASP A 143 0.48 8.57 16.83
N VAL A 144 0.12 9.82 16.56
CA VAL A 144 -0.71 10.28 15.45
C VAL A 144 0.14 10.53 14.20
N ASP A 145 1.38 10.99 14.37
CA ASP A 145 2.30 11.20 13.25
C ASP A 145 3.08 9.94 12.85
N CYS A 146 2.93 8.85 13.61
CA CYS A 146 3.53 7.53 13.38
C CYS A 146 5.06 7.54 13.43
N ASP A 147 5.68 8.48 14.14
CA ASP A 147 7.14 8.53 14.33
C ASP A 147 7.66 7.50 15.36
N GLY A 148 6.75 6.83 16.06
CA GLY A 148 7.06 5.82 17.07
C GLY A 148 7.18 6.40 18.47
N LEU A 149 6.91 7.67 18.70
CA LEU A 149 6.81 8.32 20.01
C LEU A 149 5.45 9.03 20.11
N VAL A 150 4.98 9.23 21.34
CA VAL A 150 3.86 10.12 21.62
C VAL A 150 4.41 11.41 22.19
N GLY A 151 4.27 12.52 21.49
CA GLY A 151 4.92 13.78 21.81
C GLY A 151 4.30 15.01 21.16
N ALA A 152 5.14 16.04 21.00
CA ALA A 152 4.70 17.35 20.53
C ALA A 152 4.20 17.36 19.08
N GLY A 153 4.70 16.45 18.23
CA GLY A 153 4.23 16.27 16.85
C GLY A 153 2.78 15.82 16.82
N ASP A 154 2.46 14.76 17.55
CA ASP A 154 1.11 14.22 17.69
C ASP A 154 0.13 15.24 18.27
N LEU A 155 0.58 15.94 19.32
CA LEU A 155 -0.18 17.01 19.94
C LEU A 155 -0.51 18.11 18.94
N ALA A 156 0.45 18.51 18.10
CA ALA A 156 0.23 19.53 17.08
C ALA A 156 -0.78 19.08 16.02
N MET A 157 -0.79 17.79 15.64
CA MET A 157 -1.78 17.23 14.73
C MET A 157 -3.19 17.23 15.34
N VAL A 158 -3.35 16.75 16.58
CA VAL A 158 -4.66 16.75 17.27
C VAL A 158 -5.19 18.16 17.48
N VAL A 159 -4.36 19.10 17.92
CA VAL A 159 -4.77 20.50 18.10
C VAL A 159 -5.04 21.17 16.74
N GLY A 160 -4.29 20.82 15.69
CA GLY A 160 -4.50 21.32 14.34
C GLY A 160 -5.83 20.88 13.74
N ALA A 161 -6.34 19.71 14.13
CA ALA A 161 -7.60 19.14 13.67
C ALA A 161 -8.79 19.47 14.60
N TRP A 162 -8.64 20.37 15.57
CA TRP A 162 -9.65 20.60 16.61
C TRP A 162 -11.06 20.91 16.07
N GLY A 163 -12.06 20.20 16.59
CA GLY A 163 -13.47 20.34 16.20
C GLY A 163 -13.81 19.79 14.82
N SER A 164 -12.87 19.11 14.15
CA SER A 164 -13.09 18.46 12.85
C SER A 164 -13.43 16.97 13.02
N PRO A 165 -13.97 16.31 11.98
CA PRO A 165 -14.17 14.86 11.96
C PRO A 165 -12.94 14.13 11.37
N ASP A 166 -11.73 14.65 11.54
CA ASP A 166 -10.52 14.04 10.98
C ASP A 166 -10.26 12.66 11.61
N PRO A 167 -10.37 11.56 10.85
CA PRO A 167 -10.22 10.21 11.40
C PRO A 167 -8.79 9.89 11.85
N GLY A 168 -7.79 10.68 11.44
CA GLY A 168 -6.42 10.54 11.94
C GLY A 168 -6.23 11.15 13.32
N ALA A 169 -7.03 12.16 13.69
CA ALA A 169 -6.92 12.88 14.96
C ALA A 169 -8.08 12.59 15.94
N ASP A 170 -9.17 11.95 15.48
CA ASP A 170 -10.28 11.44 16.30
C ASP A 170 -9.91 10.06 16.87
N LEU A 171 -9.21 10.09 18.00
CA LEU A 171 -8.55 8.94 18.62
C LEU A 171 -9.50 8.09 19.47
N ASP A 172 -10.62 8.66 19.92
CA ASP A 172 -11.69 7.90 20.59
C ASP A 172 -12.80 7.45 19.62
N GLY A 173 -12.79 7.93 18.37
CA GLY A 173 -13.69 7.55 17.30
C GLY A 173 -15.12 8.09 17.48
N ASN A 174 -15.29 9.18 18.23
CA ASN A 174 -16.61 9.76 18.50
C ASN A 174 -17.14 10.66 17.35
N GLY A 175 -16.32 10.87 16.31
CA GLY A 175 -16.64 11.67 15.13
C GLY A 175 -16.23 13.14 15.24
N ILE A 176 -15.56 13.57 16.31
CA ILE A 176 -15.10 14.94 16.50
C ILE A 176 -13.84 15.03 17.37
N VAL A 177 -12.77 15.61 16.82
CA VAL A 177 -11.52 15.88 17.54
C VAL A 177 -11.75 16.91 18.64
N ASN A 178 -11.58 16.51 19.90
CA ASN A 178 -11.84 17.36 21.07
C ASN A 178 -10.92 17.03 22.26
N GLY A 179 -11.33 17.47 23.46
CA GLY A 179 -10.59 17.26 24.71
C GLY A 179 -10.35 15.79 25.06
N ALA A 180 -11.20 14.87 24.60
CA ALA A 180 -11.01 13.43 24.79
C ALA A 180 -9.77 12.93 24.02
N ASP A 181 -9.62 13.32 22.76
CA ASP A 181 -8.49 12.94 21.91
C ASP A 181 -7.17 13.54 22.41
N LEU A 182 -7.22 14.80 22.84
CA LEU A 182 -6.10 15.45 23.52
C LEU A 182 -5.71 14.69 24.80
N GLY A 183 -6.70 14.25 25.58
CA GLY A 183 -6.47 13.45 26.78
C GLY A 183 -5.76 12.13 26.47
N ILE A 184 -6.03 11.52 25.32
CA ILE A 184 -5.35 10.31 24.86
C ILE A 184 -3.87 10.58 24.55
N VAL A 185 -3.54 11.65 23.81
CA VAL A 185 -2.14 12.02 23.52
C VAL A 185 -1.37 12.29 24.82
N LEU A 186 -1.93 13.14 25.69
CA LEU A 186 -1.27 13.51 26.94
C LEU A 186 -1.14 12.34 27.92
N GLY A 187 -2.12 11.44 27.95
CA GLY A 187 -2.11 10.24 28.78
C GLY A 187 -1.07 9.20 28.36
N ASN A 188 -0.64 9.22 27.09
CA ASN A 188 0.32 8.28 26.52
C ASN A 188 1.69 8.89 26.20
N TRP A 189 1.99 10.10 26.68
CA TRP A 189 3.23 10.82 26.36
C TRP A 189 4.50 9.99 26.63
N THR A 190 5.32 9.76 25.60
CA THR A 190 6.59 9.01 25.68
C THR A 190 7.81 9.81 25.26
N GLN A 191 7.63 10.98 24.65
CA GLN A 191 8.75 11.86 24.30
C GLN A 191 9.43 12.37 25.59
N PRO A 192 10.76 12.20 25.73
CA PRO A 192 11.49 12.53 26.95
C PRO A 192 11.64 14.03 27.23
#